data_AF-A0A1V2ACL4-F1
#
_entry.id   AF-A0A1V2ACL4-F1
#
_cell.length_a   1.000
_cell.length_b   1.000
_cell.length_c   1.000
_cell.angle_alpha   90.00
_cell.angle_beta   90.00
_cell.angle_gamma   90.00
#
_symmetry.space_group_name_H-M   'P 1'
#
loop_
_entity.id
_entity.type
_entity.pdbx_description
1 polymer ?
#
loop_
_entity_poly.entity_id
_entity_poly.type
_entity_poly.pdbx_seq_one_letter_code
_entity_poly.pdbx_strand_id
1 'polypeptide(L)'
;MKTCEVQSVNEVMASMPEESSPPRKNGELYFEEPWESRAFGMAIALYDQKIYSSWDDFRSLLVEKIASWENTDGEKNEWSYYDHWMGALEELVMKNGILDEQEIEKRANEFLSGVRDEF
;
A
#
# COMPACT_ATOMS: atom_id res chain seq x y z
N MET A 1 16.16 15.31 -12.14
CA MET A 1 15.68 14.14 -11.37
C MET A 1 14.38 14.39 -10.62
N LYS A 2 14.15 15.57 -9.99
CA LYS A 2 12.90 15.91 -9.27
C LYS A 2 11.58 15.81 -10.06
N THR A 3 11.63 15.76 -11.39
CA THR A 3 10.42 15.78 -12.23
C THR A 3 9.78 14.40 -12.38
N CYS A 4 10.54 13.31 -12.29
CA CYS A 4 10.04 11.96 -12.51
C CYS A 4 9.15 11.48 -11.35
N GLU A 5 9.61 11.66 -10.10
CA GLU A 5 8.87 11.26 -8.89
C GLU A 5 7.53 12.00 -8.74
N VAL A 6 7.51 13.30 -9.06
CA VAL A 6 6.29 14.11 -8.98
C VAL A 6 5.30 13.76 -10.09
N GLN A 7 5.77 13.27 -11.23
CA GLN A 7 4.90 12.85 -12.33
C GLN A 7 4.14 11.57 -11.98
N SER A 8 4.83 10.56 -11.43
CA SER A 8 4.21 9.29 -11.06
C SER A 8 3.16 9.42 -9.98
N VAL A 9 3.42 10.22 -8.95
CA VAL A 9 2.41 10.51 -7.91
C VAL A 9 1.18 11.17 -8.54
N ASN A 10 1.35 12.15 -9.42
CA ASN A 10 0.20 12.81 -10.05
C ASN A 10 -0.59 11.87 -10.98
N GLU A 11 0.09 10.98 -11.71
CA GLU A 11 -0.54 9.98 -12.57
C GLU A 11 -1.37 8.98 -11.75
N VAL A 12 -0.77 8.45 -10.68
CA VAL A 12 -1.45 7.59 -9.71
C VAL A 12 -2.68 8.28 -9.14
N MET A 13 -2.52 9.51 -8.65
CA MET A 13 -3.62 10.26 -8.03
C MET A 13 -4.74 10.62 -9.03
N ALA A 14 -4.42 10.80 -10.32
CA ALA A 14 -5.42 11.07 -11.36
C ALA A 14 -6.23 9.82 -11.77
N SER A 15 -5.67 8.63 -11.54
CA SER A 15 -6.30 7.35 -11.90
C SER A 15 -7.14 6.71 -10.79
N MET A 16 -7.18 7.31 -9.60
CA MET A 16 -7.93 6.79 -8.47
C MET A 16 -9.38 7.30 -8.44
N PRO A 17 -10.39 6.40 -8.38
CA PRO A 17 -11.76 6.81 -8.11
C PRO A 17 -11.91 7.26 -6.65
N GLU A 18 -12.97 8.02 -6.36
CA GLU A 18 -13.22 8.62 -5.05
C GLU A 18 -13.23 7.58 -3.92
N GLU A 19 -13.82 6.42 -4.17
CA GLU A 19 -13.97 5.30 -3.22
C GLU A 19 -12.64 4.69 -2.74
N SER A 20 -11.56 4.83 -3.53
CA SER A 20 -10.24 4.29 -3.18
C SER A 20 -9.17 5.37 -3.08
N SER A 21 -9.58 6.64 -3.09
CA SER A 21 -8.66 7.77 -3.00
C SER A 21 -8.12 7.93 -1.58
N PRO A 22 -6.81 8.19 -1.40
CA PRO A 22 -6.23 8.35 -0.08
C PRO A 22 -6.76 9.61 0.63
N PRO A 23 -6.79 9.61 1.97
CA PRO A 23 -7.26 10.73 2.77
C PRO A 23 -6.55 12.04 2.42
N ARG A 24 -7.31 13.14 2.41
CA ARG A 24 -6.78 14.49 2.17
C ARG A 24 -7.21 15.47 3.25
N LYS A 25 -6.33 16.40 3.56
CA LYS A 25 -6.61 17.54 4.45
C LYS A 25 -6.13 18.82 3.77
N ASN A 26 -7.05 19.77 3.57
CA ASN A 26 -6.79 21.00 2.80
C ASN A 26 -6.27 20.74 1.36
N GLY A 27 -6.71 19.64 0.74
CA GLY A 27 -6.32 19.27 -0.63
C GLY A 27 -5.00 18.50 -0.74
N GLU A 28 -4.21 18.41 0.32
CA GLU A 28 -2.96 17.64 0.38
C GLU A 28 -3.20 16.24 0.95
N LEU A 29 -2.33 15.28 0.59
CA LEU A 29 -2.34 13.95 1.19
C LEU A 29 -2.16 14.06 2.70
N TYR A 30 -2.99 13.34 3.43
CA TYR A 30 -2.97 13.32 4.88
C TYR A 30 -2.55 11.94 5.37
N PHE A 31 -1.50 11.93 6.19
CA PHE A 31 -1.01 10.75 6.90
C PHE A 31 -1.11 11.04 8.40
N GLU A 32 -1.78 10.17 9.14
CA GLU A 32 -1.91 10.22 10.58
C GLU A 32 -0.66 9.69 11.27
N GLU A 33 -0.09 8.62 10.73
CA GLU A 33 1.09 7.96 11.29
C GLU A 33 2.28 7.95 10.32
N PRO A 34 3.54 7.96 10.82
CA PRO A 34 4.71 7.99 9.96
C PRO A 34 4.80 6.81 8.98
N TRP A 35 4.29 5.64 9.36
CA TRP A 35 4.33 4.44 8.52
C TRP A 35 3.43 4.55 7.29
N GLU A 36 2.33 5.30 7.35
CA GLU A 36 1.38 5.44 6.24
C GLU A 36 2.03 6.11 5.03
N SER A 37 2.82 7.17 5.29
CA SER A 37 3.60 7.85 4.24
C SER A 37 4.63 6.92 3.58
N ARG A 38 5.18 5.97 4.35
CA ARG A 38 6.13 4.98 3.85
C ARG A 38 5.42 3.92 3.02
N ALA A 39 4.27 3.42 3.47
CA ALA A 39 3.44 2.47 2.72
C ALA A 39 2.98 3.06 1.38
N PHE A 40 2.54 4.32 1.37
CA PHE A 40 2.24 5.06 0.14
C PHE A 40 3.48 5.13 -0.77
N GLY A 41 4.60 5.62 -0.25
CA GLY A 41 5.84 5.75 -1.00
C GLY A 41 6.35 4.44 -1.59
N MET A 42 6.21 3.32 -0.88
CA MET A 42 6.61 1.99 -1.36
C MET A 42 5.79 1.55 -2.57
N ALA A 43 4.47 1.72 -2.54
CA ALA A 43 3.61 1.38 -3.67
C ALA A 43 3.97 2.20 -4.92
N ILE A 44 4.22 3.51 -4.76
CA ILE A 44 4.68 4.39 -5.84
C ILE A 44 6.06 3.95 -6.35
N ALA A 45 7.01 3.68 -5.46
CA ALA A 45 8.36 3.29 -5.85
C ALA A 45 8.39 1.97 -6.64
N LEU A 46 7.52 1.02 -6.31
CA LEU A 46 7.37 -0.23 -7.06
C LEU A 46 6.73 0.00 -8.45
N TYR A 47 5.76 0.92 -8.54
CA TYR A 47 5.16 1.32 -9.82
C TYR A 47 6.19 2.00 -10.74
N ASP A 48 7.01 2.89 -10.18
CA ASP A 48 8.04 3.63 -10.90
C ASP A 48 9.12 2.70 -11.45
N GLN A 49 9.49 1.70 -10.65
CA GLN A 49 10.44 0.68 -11.05
C GLN A 49 9.85 -0.37 -12.01
N LYS A 50 8.56 -0.25 -12.38
CA LYS A 50 7.85 -1.19 -13.27
C LYS A 50 7.92 -2.63 -12.78
N ILE A 51 7.92 -2.80 -11.45
CA ILE A 51 7.91 -4.10 -10.78
C ILE A 51 6.56 -4.79 -10.99
N TYR A 52 5.49 -4.01 -11.20
CA TYR A 52 4.21 -4.48 -11.70
C TYR A 52 3.78 -3.63 -12.91
N SER A 53 2.88 -4.17 -13.72
CA SER A 53 2.61 -3.67 -15.08
C SER A 53 1.70 -2.44 -15.09
N SER A 54 0.69 -2.38 -14.22
CA SER A 54 -0.24 -1.26 -14.17
C SER A 54 -0.56 -0.83 -12.73
N TRP A 55 -0.74 0.47 -12.53
CA TRP A 55 -1.30 1.00 -11.28
C TRP A 55 -2.70 0.43 -10.99
N ASP A 56 -3.43 0.10 -12.06
CA ASP A 56 -4.75 -0.52 -11.97
C ASP A 56 -4.72 -1.88 -11.28
N ASP A 57 -3.60 -2.60 -11.34
CA ASP A 57 -3.43 -3.89 -10.66
C ASP A 57 -3.48 -3.70 -9.15
N PHE A 58 -2.69 -2.75 -8.62
CA PHE A 58 -2.71 -2.40 -7.20
C PHE A 58 -4.07 -1.82 -6.77
N ARG A 59 -4.61 -0.88 -7.55
CA ARG A 59 -5.90 -0.24 -7.25
C ARG A 59 -7.04 -1.24 -7.14
N SER A 60 -7.05 -2.26 -8.00
CA SER A 60 -8.10 -3.29 -7.96
C SER A 60 -8.03 -4.14 -6.69
N LEU A 61 -6.82 -4.47 -6.22
CA LEU A 61 -6.62 -5.15 -4.94
C LEU A 61 -7.05 -4.29 -3.75
N LEU A 62 -6.78 -2.98 -3.79
CA LEU A 62 -7.20 -2.06 -2.74
C LEU A 62 -8.73 -1.99 -2.62
N VAL A 63 -9.44 -1.88 -3.75
CA VAL A 63 -10.90 -1.91 -3.78
C VAL A 63 -11.43 -3.24 -3.23
N GLU A 64 -10.79 -4.37 -3.57
CA GLU A 64 -11.16 -5.68 -3.04
C GLU A 64 -10.98 -5.77 -1.51
N LYS A 65 -9.89 -5.23 -0.95
CA LYS A 65 -9.65 -5.21 0.50
C LYS A 65 -10.68 -4.37 1.24
N ILE A 66 -10.96 -3.16 0.74
CA ILE A 66 -11.98 -2.25 1.27
C ILE A 66 -13.35 -2.95 1.26
N ALA A 67 -13.77 -3.47 0.10
CA ALA A 67 -15.04 -4.15 -0.04
C ALA A 67 -15.14 -5.39 0.84
N SER A 68 -14.06 -6.18 0.99
CA SER A 68 -14.04 -7.33 1.88
C SER A 68 -14.31 -6.92 3.32
N TRP A 69 -13.65 -5.86 3.81
CA TRP A 69 -13.83 -5.38 5.18
C TRP A 69 -15.25 -4.89 5.43
N GLU A 70 -15.82 -4.14 4.49
CA GLU A 70 -17.21 -3.64 4.58
C GLU A 70 -18.22 -4.78 4.70
N ASN A 71 -17.92 -5.93 4.12
CA ASN A 71 -18.80 -7.11 4.14
C ASN A 71 -18.59 -8.04 5.35
N THR A 72 -17.43 -8.04 6.02
CA THR A 72 -17.11 -9.01 7.09
C THR A 72 -16.95 -8.41 8.48
N ASP A 73 -16.35 -7.23 8.60
CA ASP A 73 -15.74 -6.76 9.86
C ASP A 73 -16.07 -5.31 10.25
N GLY A 74 -16.88 -4.61 9.45
CA GLY A 74 -17.14 -3.17 9.61
C GLY A 74 -17.74 -2.71 10.95
N GLU A 75 -18.18 -3.64 11.80
CA GLU A 75 -18.76 -3.33 13.12
C GLU A 75 -17.80 -3.55 14.32
N LYS A 76 -16.65 -4.22 14.13
CA LYS A 76 -15.80 -4.66 15.27
C LYS A 76 -14.49 -3.89 15.45
N ASN A 77 -13.96 -3.28 14.40
CA ASN A 77 -12.68 -2.55 14.42
C ASN A 77 -12.85 -1.14 13.84
N GLU A 78 -11.95 -0.22 14.19
CA GLU A 78 -11.89 1.10 13.59
C GLU A 78 -11.43 1.01 12.13
N TRP A 79 -12.03 1.82 11.26
CA TRP A 79 -11.67 1.86 9.83
C TRP A 79 -10.30 2.50 9.64
N SER A 80 -9.42 1.83 8.90
CA SER A 80 -8.07 2.32 8.59
C SER A 80 -7.75 2.13 7.11
N TYR A 81 -7.73 3.25 6.37
CA TYR A 81 -7.45 3.24 4.93
C TYR A 81 -6.06 2.65 4.63
N TYR A 82 -5.04 3.02 5.40
CA TYR A 82 -3.67 2.59 5.14
C TYR A 82 -3.39 1.14 5.55
N ASP A 83 -4.21 0.53 6.41
CA ASP A 83 -4.16 -0.91 6.65
C ASP A 83 -4.66 -1.69 5.42
N HIS A 84 -5.74 -1.23 4.78
CA HIS A 84 -6.19 -1.80 3.51
C HIS A 84 -5.18 -1.58 2.38
N TRP A 85 -4.53 -0.41 2.34
CA TRP A 85 -3.41 -0.14 1.43
C TRP A 85 -2.26 -1.13 1.62
N MET A 86 -1.85 -1.38 2.86
CA MET A 86 -0.78 -2.32 3.16
C MET A 86 -1.16 -3.75 2.76
N GLY A 87 -2.37 -4.20 3.10
CA GLY A 87 -2.85 -5.54 2.70
C GLY A 87 -2.93 -5.71 1.18
N ALA A 88 -3.30 -4.67 0.44
CA ALA A 88 -3.27 -4.68 -1.03
C ALA A 88 -1.84 -4.72 -1.57
N LEU A 89 -0.90 -4.04 -0.91
CA LEU A 89 0.51 -4.01 -1.30
C LEU A 89 1.18 -5.37 -1.10
N GLU A 90 0.91 -6.03 0.03
CA GLU A 90 1.37 -7.39 0.33
C GLU A 90 0.83 -8.39 -0.70
N GLU A 91 -0.47 -8.31 -1.00
CA GLU A 91 -1.07 -9.17 -2.02
C GLU A 91 -0.50 -8.90 -3.42
N LEU A 92 -0.20 -7.65 -3.76
CA LEU A 92 0.42 -7.29 -5.02
C LEU A 92 1.79 -7.94 -5.17
N VAL A 93 2.66 -7.84 -4.16
CA VAL A 93 4.02 -8.41 -4.24
C VAL A 93 3.99 -9.93 -4.29
N MET A 94 3.05 -10.56 -3.59
CA MET A 94 2.83 -12.01 -3.66
C MET A 94 2.32 -12.45 -5.03
N LYS A 95 1.32 -11.77 -5.61
CA LYS A 95 0.79 -12.09 -6.94
C LYS A 95 1.83 -11.94 -8.05
N ASN A 96 2.79 -11.03 -7.89
CA ASN A 96 3.90 -10.83 -8.83
C ASN A 96 5.10 -11.76 -8.53
N GLY A 97 5.04 -12.62 -7.51
CA GLY A 97 6.09 -13.58 -7.16
C GLY A 97 7.38 -12.92 -6.65
N ILE A 98 7.29 -11.73 -6.07
CA ILE A 98 8.44 -10.96 -5.58
C ILE A 98 8.80 -11.38 -4.16
N LEU A 99 7.78 -11.61 -3.33
CA LEU A 99 7.89 -12.11 -1.96
C LEU A 99 6.78 -13.12 -1.73
N ASP A 100 7.01 -14.09 -0.87
CA ASP A 100 5.94 -14.91 -0.30
C ASP A 100 5.54 -14.45 1.13
N GLU A 101 4.44 -15.01 1.64
CA GLU A 101 3.91 -14.69 2.96
C GLU A 101 4.92 -14.97 4.08
N GLN A 102 5.71 -16.04 3.95
CA GLN A 102 6.69 -16.44 4.97
C GLN A 102 7.86 -15.45 5.02
N GLU A 103 8.29 -14.94 3.86
CA GLU A 103 9.33 -13.91 3.77
C GLU A 103 8.88 -12.60 4.42
N ILE A 104 7.63 -12.19 4.18
CA ILE A 104 7.03 -10.99 4.80
C ILE A 104 6.95 -11.18 6.32
N GLU A 105 6.39 -12.30 6.79
CA GLU A 105 6.24 -12.59 8.21
C GLU A 105 7.60 -12.70 8.92
N LYS A 106 8.58 -13.35 8.29
CA LYS A 106 9.95 -13.43 8.82
C LYS A 106 10.52 -12.02 9.03
N ARG A 107 10.40 -11.13 8.04
CA ARG A 107 10.90 -9.74 8.16
C ARG A 107 10.16 -8.96 9.23
N ALA A 108 8.84 -9.10 9.34
CA ALA A 108 8.07 -8.45 10.38
C ALA A 108 8.53 -8.91 11.78
N ASN A 109 8.77 -10.22 11.96
CA ASN A 109 9.24 -10.79 13.22
C ASN A 109 10.68 -10.35 13.57
N GLU A 110 11.59 -10.26 12.59
CA GLU A 110 12.94 -9.71 12.79
C GLU A 110 12.87 -8.26 13.30
N PHE A 111 11.97 -7.44 12.71
CA PHE A 111 11.76 -6.06 13.14
C PHE A 111 11.16 -5.96 14.55
N LEU A 112 10.13 -6.77 14.86
CA LEU A 112 9.47 -6.78 16.16
C LEU A 112 10.38 -7.26 17.29
N SER A 113 11.18 -8.29 17.03
CA SER A 113 12.11 -8.85 18.02
C SER A 113 13.39 -8.03 18.18
N GLY A 114 13.72 -7.17 17.20
CA GLY A 114 14.99 -6.46 17.13
C GLY A 114 16.19 -7.37 16.85
N VAL A 115 15.95 -8.65 16.57
CA VAL A 115 16.98 -9.64 16.20
C VAL A 115 16.89 -9.83 14.70
N ARG A 116 17.95 -9.40 14.00
CA ARG A 116 18.10 -9.70 12.58
C ARG A 116 18.83 -11.02 12.45
N ASP A 117 18.19 -12.03 11.88
CA ASP A 117 18.88 -13.25 11.46
C ASP A 117 19.77 -12.90 10.25
N GLU A 118 20.99 -12.45 10.55
CA GLU A 118 22.06 -12.31 9.57
C GLU A 118 22.68 -13.69 9.30
N PHE A 119 21.95 -14.55 8.60
CA PHE A 119 22.47 -15.84 8.14
C PHE A 119 22.17 -16.06 6.67
#